data_AF-A0A9Q0MQ17-F1
#
_entry.id   AF-A0A9Q0MQ17-F1
#
_cell.length_a   1.000
_cell.length_b   1.000
_cell.length_c   1.000
_cell.angle_alpha   90.00
_cell.angle_beta   90.00
_cell.angle_gamma   90.00
#
_symmetry.space_group_name_H-M   'P 1'
#
loop_
_entity.id
_entity.type
_entity.pdbx_description
1 polymer ?
#
loop_
_entity_poly.entity_id
_entity_poly.type
_entity_poly.pdbx_seq_one_letter_code
_entity_poly.pdbx_strand_id
1 'polypeptide(L)'
;MDWCKRQPHLPNLNELEIIVYLHSCYNSLEAAKVCIDTAFTIRTHCPDFFANRDVLGKDVEGQMGVMLFTPLPGLTPEGYKPIYTKIINSDPSKFVFSDAVKLLTMVTDLCVMEEGTAKGYIIVADMNGVLLGHLAKLGILTIKKYMLYLQESERRVNEKLRPGKPKGAGDLFGVDGNFKKLDLD
;
A
#
# COMPACT_ATOMS: atom_id res chain seq x y z
N MET A 1 4.51 -0.61 -23.93
CA MET A 1 3.12 -0.30 -24.35
C MET A 1 3.04 1.12 -24.90
N ASP A 2 2.96 1.30 -26.23
CA ASP A 2 3.01 2.63 -26.86
C ASP A 2 1.80 3.54 -26.55
N TRP A 3 0.74 2.97 -26.01
CA TRP A 3 -0.40 3.75 -25.53
C TRP A 3 -0.02 4.73 -24.41
N CYS A 4 0.82 4.35 -23.44
CA CYS A 4 1.20 5.24 -22.32
C CYS A 4 1.88 6.51 -22.82
N LYS A 5 2.80 6.37 -23.79
CA LYS A 5 3.55 7.49 -24.40
C LYS A 5 2.65 8.50 -25.13
N ARG A 6 1.41 8.11 -25.47
CA ARG A 6 0.43 8.96 -26.15
C ARG A 6 -0.53 9.66 -25.18
N GLN A 7 -0.47 9.36 -23.88
CA GLN A 7 -1.32 9.98 -22.87
C GLN A 7 -0.56 11.16 -22.23
N PRO A 8 -0.97 12.42 -22.45
CA PRO A 8 -0.23 13.59 -21.96
C PRO A 8 -0.29 13.78 -20.44
N HIS A 9 -1.29 13.19 -19.77
CA HIS A 9 -1.46 13.27 -18.32
C HIS A 9 -0.74 12.15 -17.55
N LEU A 10 -0.25 11.11 -18.23
CA LEU A 10 0.53 10.05 -17.61
C LEU A 10 2.02 10.38 -17.61
N PRO A 11 2.78 9.97 -16.58
CA PRO A 11 4.23 10.05 -16.65
C PRO A 11 4.78 9.03 -17.66
N ASN A 12 6.07 9.16 -17.95
CA ASN A 12 6.78 8.17 -18.75
C ASN A 12 7.07 6.91 -17.91
N LEU A 13 6.15 5.94 -17.96
CA LEU A 13 6.36 4.64 -17.32
C LEU A 13 7.48 3.86 -18.04
N ASN A 14 8.34 3.22 -17.27
CA ASN A 14 9.34 2.27 -17.76
C ASN A 14 8.71 0.89 -18.03
N GLU A 15 9.48 -0.02 -18.64
CA GLU A 15 8.99 -1.35 -19.01
C GLU A 15 8.58 -2.21 -17.82
N LEU A 16 9.34 -2.17 -16.72
CA LEU A 16 9.05 -2.94 -15.51
C LEU A 16 7.76 -2.47 -14.84
N GLU A 17 7.53 -1.15 -14.77
CA GLU A 17 6.28 -0.58 -14.26
C GLU A 17 5.08 -1.06 -15.08
N ILE A 18 5.20 -1.06 -16.42
CA ILE A 18 4.14 -1.55 -17.32
C ILE A 18 3.88 -3.05 -17.09
N ILE A 19 4.93 -3.86 -16.92
CA ILE A 19 4.81 -5.30 -16.63
C ILE A 19 4.07 -5.54 -15.31
N VAL A 20 4.38 -4.78 -14.26
CA VAL A 20 3.69 -4.87 -12.96
C VAL A 20 2.19 -4.59 -13.10
N TYR A 21 1.81 -3.55 -13.86
CA TYR A 21 0.39 -3.23 -14.10
C TYR A 21 -0.30 -4.29 -14.95
N LEU A 22 0.35 -4.82 -15.99
CA LEU A 22 -0.19 -5.92 -16.79
C LEU A 22 -0.40 -7.17 -15.93
N HIS A 23 0.58 -7.55 -15.12
CA HIS A 23 0.48 -8.71 -14.23
C HIS A 23 -0.69 -8.53 -13.24
N SER A 24 -0.81 -7.34 -12.65
CA SER A 24 -1.90 -7.00 -11.72
C SER A 24 -3.29 -7.12 -12.37
N CYS A 25 -3.36 -6.98 -13.69
CA CYS A 25 -4.57 -7.09 -14.48
C CYS A 25 -4.67 -8.39 -15.28
N TYR A 26 -4.00 -9.47 -14.84
CA TYR A 26 -4.01 -10.79 -15.48
C TYR A 26 -3.63 -10.76 -16.97
N ASN A 27 -2.69 -9.87 -17.32
CA ASN A 27 -2.20 -9.62 -18.68
C ASN A 27 -3.27 -9.10 -19.66
N SER A 28 -4.43 -8.64 -19.16
CA SER A 28 -5.43 -7.96 -19.98
C SER A 28 -4.99 -6.53 -20.28
N LEU A 29 -4.72 -6.24 -21.55
CA LEU A 29 -4.24 -4.94 -22.00
C LEU A 29 -5.24 -3.80 -21.68
N GLU A 30 -6.53 -4.02 -21.94
CA GLU A 30 -7.56 -3.01 -21.68
C GLU A 30 -7.74 -2.76 -20.17
N ALA A 31 -7.70 -3.82 -19.36
CA ALA A 31 -7.76 -3.66 -17.91
C ALA A 31 -6.51 -2.94 -17.36
N ALA A 32 -5.33 -3.23 -17.91
CA ALA A 32 -4.09 -2.57 -17.51
C ALA A 32 -4.09 -1.06 -17.85
N LYS A 33 -4.63 -0.65 -19.01
CA LYS A 33 -4.81 0.77 -19.36
C LYS A 33 -5.66 1.51 -18.33
N VAL A 34 -6.85 0.96 -18.02
CA VAL A 34 -7.75 1.51 -17.01
C VAL A 34 -7.07 1.58 -15.64
N CYS A 35 -6.37 0.50 -15.25
CA CYS A 35 -5.62 0.42 -14.01
C CYS A 35 -4.55 1.51 -13.90
N ILE A 36 -3.75 1.73 -14.95
CA ILE A 36 -2.74 2.79 -15.03
C ILE A 36 -3.41 4.16 -14.89
N ASP A 37 -4.44 4.45 -15.69
CA ASP A 37 -5.17 5.73 -15.63
C ASP A 37 -5.73 6.02 -14.24
N THR A 38 -6.43 5.05 -13.65
CA THR A 38 -7.01 5.16 -12.31
C THR A 38 -5.91 5.34 -11.25
N ALA A 39 -4.82 4.58 -11.33
CA ALA A 39 -3.73 4.66 -10.37
C ALA A 39 -3.10 6.06 -10.37
N PHE A 40 -2.78 6.62 -11.54
CA PHE A 40 -2.20 7.96 -11.62
C PHE A 40 -3.20 9.06 -11.29
N THR A 41 -4.48 8.89 -11.64
CA THR A 41 -5.55 9.81 -11.22
C THR A 41 -5.69 9.87 -9.71
N ILE A 42 -5.69 8.74 -9.00
CA ILE A 42 -5.78 8.75 -7.53
C ILE A 42 -4.54 9.37 -6.91
N ARG A 43 -3.35 9.09 -7.48
CA ARG A 43 -2.09 9.70 -7.02
C ARG A 43 -2.12 11.23 -7.12
N THR A 44 -2.75 11.81 -8.16
CA THR A 44 -2.89 13.28 -8.26
C THR A 44 -3.84 13.88 -7.22
N HIS A 45 -4.85 13.12 -6.76
CA HIS A 45 -5.79 13.56 -5.72
C HIS A 45 -5.28 13.31 -4.28
N CYS A 46 -4.19 12.54 -4.13
CA CYS A 46 -3.57 12.22 -2.83
C CYS A 46 -2.10 12.69 -2.77
N PRO A 47 -1.81 14.00 -2.98
CA PRO A 47 -0.43 14.51 -3.00
C PRO A 47 0.29 14.30 -1.67
N ASP A 48 -0.45 14.26 -0.55
CA ASP A 48 0.07 13.97 0.79
C ASP A 48 0.84 12.64 0.85
N PHE A 49 0.49 11.68 0.00
CA PHE A 49 1.14 10.35 -0.05
C PHE A 49 2.09 10.20 -1.24
N PHE A 50 1.78 10.82 -2.37
CA PHE A 50 2.42 10.48 -3.65
C PHE A 50 3.27 11.61 -4.26
N ALA A 51 3.24 12.82 -3.71
CA ALA A 51 4.10 13.91 -4.14
C ALA A 51 5.39 13.98 -3.32
N ASN A 52 6.47 14.47 -3.94
CA ASN A 52 7.77 14.74 -3.32
C ASN A 52 8.33 13.55 -2.52
N ARG A 53 8.36 12.37 -3.14
CA ARG A 53 8.84 11.13 -2.53
C ARG A 53 10.37 11.07 -2.57
N ASP A 54 11.00 11.82 -1.68
CA ASP A 54 12.46 11.89 -1.50
C ASP A 54 12.83 11.31 -0.14
N VAL A 55 13.71 10.31 -0.10
CA VAL A 55 14.18 9.69 1.14
C VAL A 55 15.02 10.63 2.01
N LEU A 56 15.58 11.68 1.40
CA LEU A 56 16.29 12.75 2.10
C LEU A 56 15.37 13.95 2.41
N GLY A 57 14.10 13.87 2.01
CA GLY A 57 13.07 14.83 2.37
C GLY A 57 12.75 14.75 3.86
N LYS A 58 12.57 15.90 4.52
CA LYS A 58 12.36 15.99 5.98
C LYS A 58 11.17 15.16 6.48
N ASP A 59 10.13 15.03 5.67
CA ASP A 59 8.94 14.23 5.95
C ASP A 59 9.29 12.73 5.99
N VAL A 60 9.93 12.21 4.93
CA VAL A 60 10.29 10.79 4.84
C VAL A 60 11.41 10.45 5.82
N GLU A 61 12.48 11.25 5.89
CA GLU A 61 13.59 11.07 6.82
C GLU A 61 13.10 11.09 8.28
N GLY A 62 12.27 12.08 8.63
CA GLY A 62 11.69 12.19 9.97
C GLY A 62 10.84 10.96 10.32
N GLN A 63 9.99 10.52 9.39
CA GLN A 63 9.11 9.38 9.63
C GLN A 63 9.85 8.03 9.67
N MET A 64 10.94 7.86 8.92
CA MET A 64 11.84 6.69 9.06
C MET A 64 12.46 6.60 10.46
N GLY A 65 12.65 7.73 11.15
CA GLY A 65 13.08 7.77 12.55
C GLY A 65 11.97 7.48 13.57
N VAL A 66 10.71 7.36 13.13
CA VAL A 66 9.54 7.13 13.99
C VAL A 66 8.94 5.74 13.78
N MET A 67 8.85 5.28 12.55
CA MET A 67 8.27 4.01 12.18
C MET A 67 9.18 3.18 11.29
N LEU A 68 9.19 1.87 11.57
CA LEU A 68 9.74 0.86 10.69
C LEU A 68 8.64 0.30 9.80
N PHE A 69 8.95 0.18 8.50
CA PHE A 69 8.23 -0.66 7.55
C PHE A 69 9.25 -1.53 6.85
N THR A 70 9.14 -2.85 6.98
CA THR A 70 10.10 -3.78 6.39
C THR A 70 9.38 -4.95 5.73
N PRO A 71 9.56 -5.17 4.41
CA PRO A 71 9.08 -6.38 3.76
C PRO A 71 9.81 -7.59 4.35
N LEU A 72 9.07 -8.60 4.77
CA LEU A 72 9.68 -9.83 5.27
C LEU A 72 10.12 -10.72 4.11
N PRO A 73 11.18 -11.54 4.28
CA PRO A 73 11.66 -12.44 3.23
C PRO A 73 10.58 -13.42 2.75
N GLY A 74 10.51 -13.61 1.43
CA GLY A 74 9.61 -14.57 0.81
C GLY A 74 8.14 -14.16 0.80
N LEU A 75 7.29 -15.12 0.46
CA LEU A 75 5.83 -15.00 0.43
C LEU A 75 5.24 -15.97 1.45
N THR A 76 4.01 -15.68 1.91
CA THR A 76 3.21 -16.68 2.62
C THR A 76 2.89 -17.88 1.71
N PRO A 77 2.50 -19.05 2.25
CA PRO A 77 2.08 -20.19 1.43
C PRO A 77 0.95 -19.86 0.44
N GLU A 78 0.11 -18.89 0.76
CA GLU A 78 -0.99 -18.42 -0.09
C GLU A 78 -0.52 -17.45 -1.20
N GLY A 79 0.70 -16.93 -1.12
CA GLY A 79 1.32 -16.03 -2.10
C GLY A 79 1.22 -14.54 -1.80
N TYR A 80 1.04 -14.15 -0.53
CA TYR A 80 1.03 -12.74 -0.10
C TYR A 80 2.41 -12.30 0.38
N LYS A 81 2.75 -11.02 0.21
CA LYS A 81 3.99 -10.41 0.70
C LYS A 81 3.79 -9.81 2.10
N PRO A 82 4.40 -10.35 3.16
CA PRO A 82 4.26 -9.77 4.49
C PRO A 82 5.11 -8.50 4.62
N ILE A 83 4.54 -7.45 5.20
CA ILE A 83 5.25 -6.24 5.60
C ILE A 83 5.13 -6.11 7.11
N TYR A 84 6.25 -6.15 7.83
CA TYR A 84 6.28 -5.87 9.26
C TYR A 84 6.34 -4.37 9.50
N THR A 85 5.56 -3.88 10.47
CA THR A 85 5.58 -2.47 10.89
C THR A 85 5.60 -2.33 12.40
N LYS A 86 6.34 -1.32 12.89
CA LYS A 86 6.52 -1.02 14.31
C LYS A 86 6.75 0.48 14.51
N ILE A 87 6.19 1.04 15.59
CA ILE A 87 6.62 2.36 16.10
C ILE A 87 7.94 2.16 16.87
N ILE A 88 9.02 2.75 16.36
CA ILE A 88 10.35 2.70 16.98
C ILE A 88 10.65 3.94 17.83
N ASN A 89 9.88 5.03 17.63
CA ASN A 89 9.87 6.20 18.51
C ASN A 89 8.44 6.49 18.95
N SER A 90 8.14 6.22 20.22
CA SER A 90 6.77 6.32 20.75
C SER A 90 6.31 7.75 21.09
N ASP A 91 7.13 8.78 20.85
CA ASP A 91 6.73 10.17 21.05
C ASP A 91 5.66 10.58 20.02
N PRO A 92 4.38 10.76 20.43
CA PRO A 92 3.32 11.03 19.47
C PRO A 92 3.46 12.37 18.78
N SER A 93 4.23 13.32 19.33
CA SER A 93 4.45 14.62 18.70
C SER A 93 5.18 14.49 17.37
N LYS A 94 6.04 13.48 17.22
CA LYS A 94 6.85 13.20 16.02
C LYS A 94 6.12 12.38 14.96
N PHE A 95 5.03 11.71 15.33
CA PHE A 95 4.25 10.89 14.40
C PHE A 95 3.38 11.77 13.49
N VAL A 96 3.49 11.54 12.19
CA VAL A 96 2.63 12.11 11.15
C VAL A 96 2.06 10.99 10.28
N PHE A 97 0.73 10.81 10.32
CA PHE A 97 0.10 9.67 9.66
C PHE A 97 0.20 9.71 8.13
N SER A 98 0.11 10.89 7.50
CA SER A 98 0.29 11.02 6.04
C SER A 98 1.69 10.58 5.60
N ASP A 99 2.70 10.95 6.38
CA ASP A 99 4.09 10.67 6.09
C ASP A 99 4.37 9.18 6.33
N ALA A 100 3.70 8.58 7.32
CA ALA A 100 3.72 7.12 7.53
C ALA A 100 3.15 6.35 6.34
N VAL A 101 2.01 6.81 5.80
CA VAL A 101 1.41 6.23 4.59
C VAL A 101 2.31 6.44 3.38
N LYS A 102 2.90 7.64 3.21
CA LYS A 102 3.88 7.92 2.15
C LYS A 102 5.04 6.94 2.22
N LEU A 103 5.67 6.78 3.39
CA LEU A 103 6.77 5.85 3.60
C LEU A 103 6.37 4.39 3.32
N LEU A 104 5.20 3.94 3.80
CA LEU A 104 4.70 2.60 3.50
C LEU A 104 4.55 2.37 1.99
N THR A 105 3.97 3.33 1.26
CA THR A 105 3.84 3.20 -0.20
C THR A 105 5.19 3.18 -0.92
N MET A 106 6.20 3.90 -0.40
CA MET A 106 7.57 3.88 -0.93
C MET A 106 8.21 2.51 -0.74
N VAL A 107 8.07 1.94 0.45
CA VAL A 107 8.56 0.59 0.76
C VAL A 107 7.88 -0.46 -0.11
N THR A 108 6.56 -0.38 -0.32
CA THR A 108 5.86 -1.36 -1.18
C THR A 108 6.23 -1.20 -2.65
N ASP A 109 6.38 0.04 -3.15
CA ASP A 109 6.78 0.28 -4.54
C ASP A 109 8.20 -0.28 -4.76
N LEU A 110 9.15 -0.03 -3.86
CA LEU A 110 10.50 -0.59 -3.92
C LEU A 110 10.48 -2.13 -3.89
N CYS A 111 9.72 -2.71 -2.97
CA CYS A 111 9.60 -4.16 -2.83
C CYS A 111 9.13 -4.84 -4.12
N VAL A 112 8.16 -4.25 -4.84
CA VAL A 112 7.69 -4.81 -6.12
C VAL A 112 8.75 -4.72 -7.20
N MET A 113 9.52 -3.64 -7.20
CA MET A 113 10.58 -3.44 -8.19
C MET A 113 11.75 -4.40 -7.98
N GLU A 114 12.07 -4.73 -6.72
CA GLU A 114 13.18 -5.62 -6.37
C GLU A 114 12.79 -7.10 -6.44
N GLU A 115 11.60 -7.47 -5.95
CA GLU A 115 11.22 -8.87 -5.76
C GLU A 115 10.12 -9.35 -6.74
N GLY A 116 9.51 -8.43 -7.49
CA GLY A 116 8.39 -8.72 -8.37
C GLY A 116 7.03 -8.67 -7.67
N THR A 117 6.02 -9.25 -8.31
CA THR A 117 4.63 -9.14 -7.89
C THR A 117 4.22 -10.24 -6.89
N ALA A 118 3.24 -9.91 -6.04
CA ALA A 118 2.59 -10.86 -5.13
C ALA A 118 1.06 -10.82 -5.32
N LYS A 119 0.33 -11.78 -4.71
CA LYS A 119 -1.15 -11.74 -4.72
C LYS A 119 -1.74 -10.58 -3.91
N GLY A 120 -0.91 -9.90 -3.12
CA GLY A 120 -1.25 -8.78 -2.26
C GLY A 120 -0.27 -8.69 -1.10
N TYR A 121 -0.55 -7.78 -0.16
CA TYR A 121 0.27 -7.58 1.04
C TYR A 121 -0.47 -8.00 2.30
N ILE A 122 0.27 -8.48 3.29
CA ILE A 122 -0.22 -8.68 4.65
C ILE A 122 0.58 -7.75 5.57
N ILE A 123 -0.10 -6.86 6.28
CA ILE A 123 0.55 -5.97 7.25
C ILE A 123 0.60 -6.67 8.61
N VAL A 124 1.81 -6.92 9.11
CA VAL A 124 2.06 -7.45 10.44
C VAL A 124 2.46 -6.28 11.34
N ALA A 125 1.50 -5.79 12.14
CA ALA A 125 1.72 -4.62 12.99
C ALA A 125 2.07 -5.00 14.43
N ASP A 126 3.27 -4.64 14.86
CA ASP A 126 3.65 -4.66 16.27
C ASP A 126 3.11 -3.40 16.95
N MET A 127 2.14 -3.60 17.84
CA MET A 127 1.44 -2.52 18.53
C MET A 127 2.17 -2.04 19.79
N ASN A 128 3.30 -2.64 20.17
CA ASN A 128 4.10 -2.16 21.29
C ASN A 128 4.62 -0.74 21.00
N GLY A 129 4.44 0.16 21.97
CA GLY A 129 4.82 1.56 21.83
C GLY A 129 3.77 2.43 21.10
N VAL A 130 2.63 1.87 20.69
CA VAL A 130 1.50 2.66 20.19
C VAL A 130 0.73 3.25 21.36
N LEU A 131 0.75 4.58 21.48
CA LEU A 131 0.01 5.36 22.47
C LEU A 131 -1.30 5.93 21.90
N LEU A 132 -2.24 6.30 22.78
CA LEU A 132 -3.50 6.97 22.39
C LEU A 132 -3.26 8.25 21.58
N GLY A 133 -2.15 8.94 21.85
CA GLY A 133 -1.72 10.13 21.09
C GLY A 133 -1.47 9.85 19.60
N HIS A 134 -1.03 8.64 19.23
CA HIS A 134 -0.91 8.25 17.82
C HIS A 134 -2.28 8.07 17.16
N LEU A 135 -3.23 7.44 17.88
CA LEU A 135 -4.58 7.21 17.37
C LEU A 135 -5.32 8.52 17.10
N ALA A 136 -5.17 9.51 17.99
CA ALA A 136 -5.72 10.85 17.81
C ALA A 136 -5.20 11.57 16.55
N LYS A 137 -4.04 11.16 16.03
CA LYS A 137 -3.38 11.74 14.85
C LYS A 137 -3.73 11.06 13.52
N LEU A 138 -4.52 9.98 13.53
CA LEU A 138 -4.82 9.23 12.31
C LEU A 138 -5.68 10.00 11.29
N GLY A 139 -6.36 11.09 11.67
CA GLY A 139 -7.04 12.00 10.75
C GLY A 139 -8.06 11.33 9.81
N ILE A 140 -9.36 11.42 10.12
CA ILE A 140 -10.44 10.71 9.39
C ILE A 140 -10.38 10.91 7.86
N LEU A 141 -10.07 12.13 7.40
CA LEU A 141 -9.96 12.42 5.97
C LEU A 141 -8.78 11.69 5.32
N THR A 142 -7.62 11.64 6.00
CA THR A 142 -6.42 10.93 5.55
C THR A 142 -6.67 9.43 5.48
N ILE A 143 -7.35 8.86 6.49
CA ILE A 143 -7.79 7.45 6.46
C ILE A 143 -8.69 7.20 5.24
N LYS A 144 -9.69 8.06 4.99
CA LYS A 144 -10.58 7.91 3.84
C LYS A 144 -9.83 7.95 2.51
N LYS A 145 -8.87 8.87 2.34
CA LYS A 145 -8.02 8.92 1.14
C LYS A 145 -7.23 7.62 0.96
N TYR A 146 -6.63 7.12 2.05
CA TYR A 146 -5.85 5.88 1.99
C TYR A 146 -6.72 4.65 1.70
N MET A 147 -7.91 4.56 2.30
CA MET A 147 -8.87 3.48 2.02
C MET A 147 -9.39 3.54 0.59
N LEU A 148 -9.64 4.73 0.03
CA LEU A 148 -10.00 4.89 -1.38
C LEU A 148 -8.87 4.39 -2.29
N TYR A 149 -7.62 4.77 -1.98
CA TYR A 149 -6.46 4.25 -2.70
C TYR A 149 -6.37 2.73 -2.66
N LEU A 150 -6.56 2.11 -1.48
CA LEU A 150 -6.55 0.65 -1.34
C LEU A 150 -7.68 -0.01 -2.12
N GLN A 151 -8.93 0.44 -1.98
CA GLN A 151 -10.09 -0.16 -2.65
C GLN A 151 -10.00 -0.08 -4.18
N GLU A 152 -9.64 1.10 -4.71
CA GLU A 152 -9.47 1.27 -6.15
C GLU A 152 -8.21 0.55 -6.66
N SER A 153 -7.22 0.34 -5.78
CA SER A 153 -6.06 -0.52 -6.10
C SER A 153 -6.38 -2.01 -6.06
N GLU A 154 -7.36 -2.46 -5.28
CA GLU A 154 -7.86 -3.84 -5.27
C GLU A 154 -8.81 -4.10 -6.44
N ARG A 155 -9.58 -3.09 -6.88
CA ARG A 155 -10.36 -3.10 -8.14
C ARG A 155 -9.48 -3.24 -9.40
N ARG A 156 -8.15 -3.16 -9.27
CA ARG A 156 -7.18 -3.50 -10.33
C ARG A 156 -7.25 -4.98 -10.74
N VAL A 157 -7.82 -5.81 -9.88
CA VAL A 157 -8.11 -7.23 -10.09
C VAL A 157 -9.61 -7.37 -10.38
N ASN A 158 -10.00 -7.69 -11.61
CA ASN A 158 -11.39 -8.06 -11.90
C ASN A 158 -11.69 -9.41 -11.23
N GLU A 159 -12.12 -9.37 -9.97
CA GLU A 159 -12.44 -10.56 -9.15
C GLU A 159 -13.52 -11.45 -9.79
N LYS A 160 -14.35 -10.94 -10.72
CA LYS A 160 -15.28 -11.79 -11.48
C LYS A 160 -14.58 -12.74 -12.46
N LEU A 161 -13.35 -12.42 -12.84
CA LEU A 161 -12.53 -13.22 -13.76
C LEU A 161 -11.52 -14.11 -13.02
N ARG A 162 -11.45 -14.02 -11.69
CA ARG A 162 -10.54 -14.83 -10.88
C ARG A 162 -11.08 -16.27 -10.78
N PRO A 163 -10.26 -17.30 -11.08
CA PRO A 163 -10.60 -18.67 -10.76
C PRO A 163 -10.67 -18.85 -9.22
N GLY A 164 -11.86 -19.12 -8.67
CA GLY A 164 -12.08 -19.38 -7.24
C GLY A 164 -13.07 -18.41 -6.59
N LYS A 165 -13.35 -18.59 -5.28
CA LYS A 165 -14.21 -17.66 -4.54
C LYS A 165 -13.53 -16.30 -4.37
N PRO A 166 -14.24 -15.18 -4.59
CA PRO A 166 -13.73 -13.85 -4.28
C PRO A 166 -13.35 -13.79 -2.81
N LYS A 167 -12.19 -13.20 -2.50
CA LYS A 167 -11.80 -12.89 -1.12
C LYS A 167 -12.01 -11.40 -0.90
N GLY A 168 -12.92 -11.05 0.00
CA GLY A 168 -13.19 -9.66 0.36
C GLY A 168 -12.29 -9.16 1.49
N ALA A 169 -12.40 -7.89 1.85
CA ALA A 169 -11.72 -7.32 3.01
C ALA A 169 -12.02 -8.10 4.31
N GLY A 170 -13.19 -8.73 4.42
CA GLY A 170 -13.52 -9.64 5.54
C GLY A 170 -12.67 -10.90 5.59
N ASP A 171 -12.31 -11.47 4.42
CA ASP A 171 -11.47 -12.67 4.30
C ASP A 171 -9.98 -12.38 4.45
N LEU A 172 -9.54 -11.17 4.10
CA LEU A 172 -8.15 -10.73 4.18
C LEU A 172 -7.77 -10.12 5.53
N PHE A 173 -8.72 -9.41 6.17
CA PHE A 173 -8.47 -8.68 7.42
C PHE A 173 -9.29 -9.22 8.59
N GLY A 174 -10.03 -10.31 8.42
CA GLY A 174 -10.79 -10.95 9.52
C GLY A 174 -11.81 -10.03 10.17
N VAL A 175 -12.44 -9.13 9.38
CA VAL A 175 -13.35 -8.09 9.92
C VAL A 175 -14.75 -8.65 10.25
N ASP A 176 -15.03 -9.89 9.88
CA ASP A 176 -16.18 -10.62 10.43
C ASP A 176 -15.83 -11.21 11.81
N GLY A 177 -15.91 -10.34 12.82
CA GLY A 177 -16.36 -10.69 14.17
C GLY A 177 -15.62 -11.81 14.92
N ASN A 178 -14.47 -11.49 15.53
CA ASN A 178 -14.26 -11.60 16.97
C ASN A 178 -12.82 -11.17 17.30
N PHE A 179 -12.65 -10.03 17.96
CA PHE A 179 -11.43 -9.72 18.68
C PHE A 179 -11.27 -10.76 19.81
N LYS A 180 -10.53 -11.85 19.53
CA LYS A 180 -10.06 -12.71 20.61
C LYS A 180 -8.86 -12.03 21.25
N LYS A 181 -9.04 -11.66 22.52
CA LYS A 181 -7.96 -11.27 23.41
C LYS A 181 -7.00 -12.47 23.51
N LEU A 182 -5.73 -12.26 23.19
CA LEU A 182 -4.69 -13.22 23.55
C LEU A 182 -4.43 -13.01 25.04
N ASP A 183 -4.86 -13.95 25.86
CA ASP A 183 -4.31 -14.07 27.22
C ASP A 183 -2.95 -14.76 27.06
N LEU A 184 -1.90 -14.08 27.52
CA LEU A 184 -0.57 -14.64 27.65
C LEU A 184 -0.43 -15.07 29.12
N ASP A 185 -0.14 -16.35 29.33
CA ASP A 185 0.16 -16.94 30.65
C ASP A 185 1.39 -16.31 31.31
#